data_AF-A0A7I7LGD8-F1
#
_entry.id   AF-A0A7I7LGD8-F1
#
_cell.length_a   1.000
_cell.length_b   1.000
_cell.length_c   1.000
_cell.angle_alpha   90.00
_cell.angle_beta   90.00
_cell.angle_gamma   90.00
#
_symmetry.space_group_name_H-M   'P 1'
#
loop_
_entity.id
_entity.type
_entity.pdbx_description
1 polymer ?
#
loop_
_entity_poly.entity_id
_entity_poly.type
_entity_poly.pdbx_seq_one_letter_code
_entity_poly.pdbx_strand_id
1 'polypeptide(L)'
;MLSVKQLVVRAVSGEALSAAVIAAGGTISGRLLEVAWSPTSPELSASDSARDVVVWESGSADGDVAVGQRVNEALAKLQSWLAGDDPGVLVVLTRGAVGLAGEGVTDLAGAAVWGLTRSAHAEHPGRVVLVDTDDSVDIADAVACGEPQLVVRSGVVHGAG
;
A
#
# COMPACT_ATOMS: atom_id res chain seq x y z
N MET A 1 -18.39 -16.06 -17.78
CA MET A 1 -17.21 -16.52 -17.01
C MET A 1 -16.00 -16.52 -17.92
N LEU A 2 -15.15 -15.48 -17.84
CA LEU A 2 -13.81 -15.56 -18.43
C LEU A 2 -12.93 -16.31 -17.43
N SER A 3 -12.36 -17.44 -17.85
CA SER A 3 -11.34 -18.17 -17.08
C SER A 3 -9.98 -17.89 -17.71
N VAL A 4 -9.10 -17.25 -16.96
CA VAL A 4 -7.68 -17.06 -17.34
C VAL A 4 -6.99 -18.41 -17.18
N LYS A 5 -6.46 -18.96 -18.28
CA LYS A 5 -5.90 -20.32 -18.31
C LYS A 5 -4.43 -20.43 -17.94
N GLN A 6 -3.67 -19.32 -17.94
CA GLN A 6 -2.29 -19.33 -17.46
C GLN A 6 -1.76 -17.91 -17.27
N LEU A 7 -1.07 -17.67 -16.16
CA LEU A 7 -0.25 -16.49 -15.93
C LEU A 7 1.23 -16.94 -15.95
N VAL A 8 2.05 -16.30 -16.79
CA VAL A 8 3.50 -16.54 -16.80
C VAL A 8 4.17 -15.36 -16.11
N VAL A 9 4.69 -15.59 -14.90
CA VAL A 9 5.48 -14.59 -14.17
C VAL A 9 6.96 -14.93 -14.40
N ARG A 10 7.71 -13.99 -14.99
CA ARG A 10 9.17 -14.10 -15.08
C ARG A 10 9.78 -13.38 -13.87
N ALA A 11 10.67 -14.08 -13.16
CA ALA A 11 11.50 -13.44 -12.15
C ALA A 11 12.40 -12.40 -12.83
N VAL A 12 12.23 -11.14 -12.49
CA VAL A 12 13.15 -10.07 -12.91
C VAL A 12 14.23 -9.99 -11.82
N SER A 13 15.49 -10.19 -12.19
CA SER A 13 16.61 -10.00 -11.25
C SER A 13 16.72 -8.53 -10.87
N GLY A 14 17.20 -8.23 -9.66
CA GLY A 14 17.38 -6.83 -9.21
C GLY A 14 18.27 -6.00 -10.14
N GLU A 15 19.21 -6.66 -10.83
CA GLU A 15 20.10 -6.04 -11.82
C GLU A 15 19.38 -5.67 -13.11
N ALA A 16 18.43 -6.50 -13.56
CA ALA A 16 17.58 -6.18 -14.71
C ALA A 16 16.60 -5.04 -14.40
N LEU A 17 16.14 -4.94 -13.15
CA LEU A 17 15.30 -3.82 -12.71
C LEU A 17 16.10 -2.51 -12.64
N SER A 18 17.31 -2.53 -12.08
CA SER A 18 18.22 -1.38 -12.09
C SER A 18 18.60 -0.94 -13.51
N ALA A 19 18.90 -1.90 -14.39
CA ALA A 19 19.22 -1.61 -15.79
C ALA A 19 18.03 -0.99 -16.53
N ALA A 20 16.80 -1.45 -16.28
CA ALA A 20 15.59 -0.87 -16.85
C ALA A 20 15.34 0.57 -16.34
N VAL A 21 15.57 0.84 -15.05
CA VAL A 21 15.47 2.18 -14.46
C VAL A 21 16.51 3.15 -15.04
N ILE A 22 17.74 2.68 -15.27
CA ILE A 22 18.80 3.49 -15.89
C ILE A 22 18.49 3.74 -17.38
N ALA A 23 18.03 2.72 -18.10
CA ALA A 23 17.63 2.84 -19.50
C ALA A 23 16.41 3.77 -19.69
N ALA A 24 15.53 3.83 -18.69
CA ALA A 24 14.41 4.77 -18.61
C ALA A 24 14.85 6.23 -18.40
N GLY A 25 16.08 6.48 -17.96
CA GLY A 25 16.63 7.78 -17.56
C GLY A 25 16.86 8.81 -18.67
N GLY A 26 16.12 8.78 -19.77
CA GLY A 26 16.31 9.73 -20.87
C GLY A 26 15.03 10.31 -21.48
N THR A 27 13.92 9.57 -21.57
CA THR A 27 12.68 10.07 -22.20
C THR A 27 11.45 9.24 -21.85
N ILE A 28 11.16 9.01 -20.57
CA ILE A 28 9.79 8.65 -20.14
C ILE A 28 9.09 9.92 -19.69
N SER A 29 8.98 10.89 -20.61
CA SER A 29 8.14 12.06 -20.34
C SER A 29 6.70 11.69 -20.69
N GLY A 30 5.93 11.38 -19.65
CA GLY A 30 4.46 11.42 -19.68
C GLY A 30 3.74 10.07 -19.82
N ARG A 31 3.06 9.69 -18.74
CA ARG A 31 1.82 8.87 -18.71
C ARG A 31 1.89 7.35 -18.51
N LEU A 32 2.93 6.78 -17.89
CA LEU A 32 2.81 5.40 -17.38
C LEU A 32 2.83 5.38 -15.84
N LEU A 33 1.62 5.32 -15.27
CA LEU A 33 1.29 4.85 -13.91
C LEU A 33 1.73 5.73 -12.73
N GLU A 34 1.45 7.04 -12.78
CA GLU A 34 1.50 7.86 -11.57
C GLU A 34 0.15 7.76 -10.84
N VAL A 35 0.16 7.26 -9.60
CA VAL A 35 -1.03 7.29 -8.74
C VAL A 35 -1.30 8.74 -8.37
N ALA A 36 -2.47 9.26 -8.76
CA ALA A 36 -2.86 10.62 -8.42
C ALA A 36 -3.40 10.64 -6.99
N TRP A 37 -2.56 11.08 -6.05
CA TRP A 37 -2.98 11.34 -4.68
C TRP A 37 -3.79 12.63 -4.63
N SER A 38 -5.07 12.52 -4.27
CA SER A 38 -5.95 13.68 -4.11
C SER A 38 -6.33 13.83 -2.64
N PRO A 39 -6.40 15.06 -2.10
CA PRO A 39 -6.88 15.28 -0.74
C PRO A 39 -8.30 14.75 -0.61
N THR A 40 -8.51 13.90 0.39
CA THR A 40 -9.83 13.37 0.73
C THR A 40 -10.20 13.92 2.09
N SER A 41 -11.37 14.54 2.18
CA SER A 41 -11.97 14.76 3.50
C SER A 41 -12.48 13.41 3.99
N PRO A 42 -12.26 13.02 5.26
CA PRO A 42 -13.05 11.96 5.85
C PRO A 42 -14.49 12.47 5.84
N GLU A 43 -15.27 12.08 4.83
CA GLU A 43 -16.71 12.17 4.94
C GLU A 43 -17.07 11.22 6.06
N LEU A 44 -17.35 11.77 7.23
CA LEU A 44 -18.00 11.06 8.33
C LEU A 44 -19.42 10.72 7.86
N SER A 45 -19.54 9.85 6.85
CA SER A 45 -20.77 9.15 6.58
C SER A 45 -20.98 8.29 7.82
N ALA A 46 -21.94 8.71 8.63
CA ALA A 46 -22.37 8.04 9.87
C ALA A 46 -22.97 6.63 9.62
N SER A 47 -22.60 5.97 8.53
CA SER A 47 -23.12 4.70 8.05
C SER A 47 -21.97 3.84 7.48
N ASP A 48 -20.96 3.54 8.30
CA ASP A 48 -20.55 2.16 8.65
C ASP A 48 -19.45 2.22 9.74
N SER A 49 -19.72 2.97 10.81
CA SER A 49 -18.86 3.02 11.99
C SER A 49 -18.99 1.71 12.78
N ALA A 50 -18.16 0.73 12.41
CA ALA A 50 -17.57 -0.30 13.28
C ALA A 50 -17.20 -1.55 12.45
N ARG A 51 -16.49 -1.40 11.33
CA ARG A 51 -15.64 -2.54 10.92
C ARG A 51 -14.57 -2.69 11.99
N ASP A 52 -14.40 -3.89 12.53
CA ASP A 52 -13.29 -4.14 13.45
C ASP A 52 -11.98 -3.89 12.70
N VAL A 53 -11.18 -2.93 13.18
CA VAL A 53 -9.95 -2.50 12.52
C VAL A 53 -8.79 -3.17 13.21
N VAL A 54 -8.13 -4.07 12.50
CA VAL A 54 -6.89 -4.69 12.95
C VAL A 54 -5.73 -3.98 12.28
N VAL A 55 -4.93 -3.27 13.06
CA VAL A 55 -3.73 -2.60 12.54
C VAL A 55 -2.54 -3.55 12.59
N TRP A 56 -1.82 -3.66 11.49
CA TRP A 56 -0.50 -4.27 11.43
C TRP A 56 0.50 -3.24 10.91
N GLU A 57 1.49 -2.94 11.73
CA GLU A 57 2.58 -2.05 11.35
C GLU A 57 3.68 -2.81 10.64
N SER A 58 3.98 -2.40 9.41
CA SER A 58 5.22 -2.77 8.75
C SER A 58 6.36 -2.02 9.45
N GLY A 59 7.39 -2.74 9.89
CA GLY A 59 8.52 -2.15 10.62
C GLY A 59 9.15 -0.94 9.90
N SER A 60 9.83 -0.07 10.64
CA SER A 60 10.38 1.19 10.11
C SER A 60 11.63 1.00 9.24
N ALA A 61 11.94 2.02 8.42
CA ALA A 61 13.17 2.09 7.63
C ALA A 61 14.46 2.07 8.48
N ASP A 62 14.41 2.52 9.73
CA ASP A 62 15.57 2.55 10.64
C ASP A 62 15.98 1.17 11.16
N GLY A 63 15.15 0.15 10.95
CA GLY A 63 15.49 -1.24 11.29
C GLY A 63 16.35 -1.88 10.19
N ASP A 64 17.42 -2.58 10.57
CA ASP A 64 18.32 -3.33 9.69
C ASP A 64 17.68 -4.64 9.18
N VAL A 65 16.41 -4.56 8.76
CA VAL A 65 15.62 -5.68 8.25
C VAL A 65 15.73 -5.68 6.73
N ALA A 66 16.20 -6.80 6.17
CA ALA A 66 16.25 -6.95 4.72
C ALA A 66 14.84 -6.82 4.11
N VAL A 67 14.73 -6.11 2.98
CA VAL A 67 13.46 -5.92 2.24
C VAL A 67 12.69 -7.23 2.06
N GLY A 68 13.38 -8.31 1.70
CA GLY A 68 12.76 -9.63 1.50
C GLY A 68 12.12 -10.20 2.77
N GLN A 69 12.68 -9.94 3.94
CA GLN A 69 12.08 -10.35 5.21
C GLN A 69 10.78 -9.57 5.47
N ARG A 70 10.79 -8.24 5.30
CA ARG A 70 9.60 -7.40 5.51
C ARG A 70 8.44 -7.77 4.56
N VAL A 71 8.77 -8.09 3.31
CA VAL A 71 7.79 -8.58 2.33
C VAL A 71 7.24 -9.96 2.73
N ASN A 72 8.06 -10.88 3.23
CA ASN A 72 7.59 -12.18 3.70
C ASN A 72 6.69 -12.08 4.94
N GLU A 73 7.02 -11.18 5.87
CA GLU A 73 6.17 -10.89 7.04
C GLU A 73 4.81 -10.33 6.61
N ALA A 74 4.80 -9.38 5.68
CA ALA A 74 3.56 -8.85 5.10
C ALA A 74 2.74 -9.95 4.40
N LEU A 75 3.39 -10.81 3.59
CA LEU A 75 2.73 -11.91 2.91
C LEU A 75 2.08 -12.88 3.90
N ALA A 76 2.81 -13.28 4.95
CA ALA A 76 2.28 -14.17 5.97
C ALA A 76 1.08 -13.55 6.70
N LYS A 77 1.16 -12.25 7.02
CA LYS A 77 0.05 -11.52 7.67
C LYS A 77 -1.17 -11.44 6.77
N LEU A 78 -1.00 -11.08 5.49
CA LEU A 78 -2.07 -11.01 4.51
C LEU A 78 -2.73 -12.39 4.31
N GLN A 79 -1.93 -13.44 4.11
CA GLN A 79 -2.44 -14.81 3.95
C GLN A 79 -3.24 -15.27 5.18
N SER A 80 -2.70 -15.05 6.39
CA SER A 80 -3.40 -15.41 7.62
C SER A 80 -4.71 -14.64 7.79
N TRP A 81 -4.74 -13.36 7.43
CA TRP A 81 -5.95 -12.53 7.53
C TRP A 81 -7.02 -12.93 6.53
N LEU A 82 -6.62 -13.11 5.28
CA LEU A 82 -7.52 -13.40 4.16
C LEU A 82 -8.04 -14.84 4.18
N ALA A 83 -7.32 -15.76 4.83
CA ALA A 83 -7.80 -17.11 5.11
C ALA A 83 -8.77 -17.18 6.31
N GLY A 84 -8.85 -16.13 7.13
CA GLY A 84 -9.74 -16.06 8.29
C GLY A 84 -11.15 -15.58 7.93
N ASP A 85 -12.12 -16.01 8.74
CA ASP A 85 -13.54 -15.64 8.62
C ASP A 85 -13.89 -14.29 9.28
N ASP A 86 -12.88 -13.55 9.77
CA ASP A 86 -13.08 -12.25 10.42
C ASP A 86 -13.68 -11.23 9.42
N PRO A 87 -14.83 -10.62 9.72
CA PRO A 87 -15.48 -9.65 8.85
C PRO A 87 -14.82 -8.25 8.87
N GLY A 88 -13.80 -8.04 9.71
CA GLY A 88 -13.10 -6.78 9.87
C GLY A 88 -12.20 -6.40 8.69
N VAL A 89 -11.42 -5.34 8.90
CA VAL A 89 -10.43 -4.81 7.95
C VAL A 89 -9.03 -4.87 8.55
N LEU A 90 -8.09 -5.39 7.78
CA LEU A 90 -6.66 -5.27 8.11
C LEU A 90 -6.13 -3.95 7.55
N VAL A 91 -5.63 -3.10 8.43
CA VAL A 91 -4.85 -1.93 8.04
C VAL A 91 -3.38 -2.30 8.01
N VAL A 92 -2.76 -2.18 6.84
CA VAL A 92 -1.31 -2.30 6.67
C VAL A 92 -0.72 -0.89 6.76
N LEU A 93 -0.08 -0.61 7.90
CA LEU A 93 0.48 0.70 8.21
C LEU A 93 1.97 0.76 7.86
N THR A 94 2.39 1.82 7.17
CA THR A 94 3.79 2.13 6.85
C THR A 94 4.12 3.59 7.14
N ARG A 95 5.42 3.93 7.09
CA ARG A 95 5.93 5.30 7.25
C ARG A 95 6.98 5.58 6.16
N GLY A 96 6.70 6.54 5.29
CA GLY A 96 7.64 6.96 4.23
C GLY A 96 7.78 5.93 3.09
N ALA A 97 6.85 4.98 2.98
CA ALA A 97 6.79 4.01 1.89
C ALA A 97 6.22 4.59 0.59
N VAL A 98 5.57 5.75 0.68
CA VAL A 98 4.95 6.46 -0.44
C VAL A 98 5.33 7.93 -0.38
N GLY A 99 5.72 8.50 -1.51
CA GLY A 99 5.93 9.96 -1.65
C GLY A 99 4.74 10.61 -2.33
N LEU A 100 4.28 11.75 -1.82
CA LEU A 100 3.44 12.67 -2.58
C LEU A 100 4.26 13.42 -3.64
N ALA A 101 3.59 14.23 -4.46
CA ALA A 101 4.26 15.03 -5.48
C ALA A 101 5.37 15.92 -4.86
N GLY A 102 6.62 15.67 -5.26
CA GLY A 102 7.80 16.38 -4.75
C GLY A 102 8.45 15.74 -3.52
N GLU A 103 7.91 14.64 -3.00
CA GLU A 103 8.51 13.87 -1.90
C GLU A 103 9.26 12.64 -2.41
N GLY A 104 10.33 12.25 -1.70
CA GLY A 104 11.02 10.99 -1.92
C GLY A 104 10.46 9.88 -1.04
N VAL A 105 10.55 8.63 -1.51
CA VAL A 105 10.30 7.44 -0.68
C VAL A 105 11.52 7.20 0.21
N THR A 106 11.31 7.12 1.52
CA THR A 106 12.37 6.89 2.52
C THR A 106 12.37 5.46 3.06
N ASP A 107 11.27 4.70 2.88
CA ASP A 107 11.16 3.29 3.23
C ASP A 107 10.92 2.41 1.99
N LEU A 108 12.01 1.93 1.38
CA LEU A 108 11.92 1.04 0.21
C LEU A 108 11.33 -0.33 0.55
N ALA A 109 11.50 -0.81 1.79
CA ALA A 109 10.96 -2.08 2.21
C ALA A 109 9.43 -1.98 2.39
N GLY A 110 8.96 -0.89 3.00
CA GLY A 110 7.55 -0.52 3.04
C GLY A 110 6.96 -0.33 1.64
N ALA A 111 7.69 0.30 0.71
CA ALA A 111 7.22 0.47 -0.67
C ALA A 111 7.01 -0.90 -1.38
N ALA A 112 7.85 -1.89 -1.09
CA ALA A 112 7.66 -3.25 -1.58
C ALA A 112 6.42 -3.92 -0.98
N VAL A 113 6.13 -3.70 0.31
CA VAL A 113 4.89 -4.16 0.98
C VAL A 113 3.65 -3.55 0.34
N TRP A 114 3.69 -2.27 -0.04
CA TRP A 114 2.63 -1.60 -0.79
C TRP A 114 2.37 -2.27 -2.14
N GLY A 115 3.42 -2.62 -2.89
CA GLY A 115 3.29 -3.36 -4.15
C GLY A 115 2.66 -4.74 -3.99
N LEU A 116 3.06 -5.49 -2.96
CA LEU A 116 2.48 -6.79 -2.62
C LEU A 116 0.97 -6.66 -2.29
N THR A 117 0.64 -5.74 -1.39
CA THR A 117 -0.73 -5.58 -0.89
C THR A 117 -1.69 -5.12 -1.98
N ARG A 118 -1.25 -4.21 -2.86
CA ARG A 118 -2.03 -3.83 -4.06
C ARG A 118 -2.34 -5.02 -4.96
N SER A 119 -1.44 -6.00 -5.05
CA SER A 119 -1.69 -7.22 -5.84
C SER A 119 -2.78 -8.09 -5.18
N ALA A 120 -2.83 -8.14 -3.85
CA ALA A 120 -3.85 -8.89 -3.10
C ALA A 120 -5.26 -8.25 -3.16
N HIS A 121 -5.36 -6.92 -3.30
CA HIS A 121 -6.66 -6.23 -3.40
C HIS A 121 -7.55 -6.72 -4.55
N ALA A 122 -6.96 -7.17 -5.66
CA ALA A 122 -7.71 -7.66 -6.81
C ALA A 122 -8.54 -8.91 -6.48
N GLU A 123 -8.08 -9.72 -5.52
CA GLU A 123 -8.72 -10.98 -5.13
C GLU A 123 -9.66 -10.81 -3.92
N HIS A 124 -9.39 -9.84 -3.04
CA HIS A 124 -10.16 -9.60 -1.81
C HIS A 124 -10.52 -8.13 -1.58
N PRO A 125 -11.45 -7.55 -2.37
CA PRO A 125 -11.83 -6.15 -2.23
C PRO A 125 -12.39 -5.82 -0.83
N GLY A 126 -11.95 -4.70 -0.24
CA GLY A 126 -12.49 -4.17 1.02
C GLY A 126 -12.06 -4.89 2.30
N ARG A 127 -11.20 -5.92 2.22
CA ARG A 127 -10.68 -6.65 3.40
C ARG A 127 -9.37 -6.08 3.95
N VAL A 128 -8.68 -5.26 3.16
CA VAL A 128 -7.38 -4.67 3.47
C VAL A 128 -7.38 -3.21 3.05
N VAL A 129 -6.76 -2.36 3.87
CA VAL A 129 -6.51 -0.94 3.59
C VAL A 129 -5.03 -0.66 3.79
N LEU A 130 -4.40 0.06 2.85
CA LEU A 130 -3.03 0.54 2.97
C LEU A 130 -3.03 1.97 3.50
N VAL A 131 -2.20 2.24 4.51
CA VAL A 131 -2.03 3.59 5.07
C VAL A 131 -0.53 3.87 5.21
N ASP A 132 -0.05 4.95 4.60
CA ASP A 132 1.29 5.48 4.87
C ASP A 132 1.14 6.80 5.60
N THR A 133 1.64 6.86 6.83
CA THR A 133 1.35 7.96 7.75
C THR A 133 2.61 8.67 8.21
N ASP A 134 2.46 9.93 8.61
CA ASP A 134 3.42 10.68 9.42
C ASP A 134 2.94 10.83 10.88
N ASP A 135 1.95 10.02 11.26
CA ASP A 135 1.30 9.98 12.58
C ASP A 135 0.52 11.26 12.95
N SER A 136 0.25 12.14 11.97
CA SER A 136 -0.48 13.40 12.19
C SER A 136 -2.00 13.25 12.31
N VAL A 137 -2.56 12.07 11.98
CA VAL A 137 -3.99 11.73 12.08
C VAL A 137 -4.13 10.33 12.69
N ASP A 138 -5.16 10.13 13.52
CA ASP A 138 -5.50 8.81 14.05
C ASP A 138 -5.89 7.84 12.93
N ILE A 139 -5.47 6.58 13.04
CA ILE A 139 -5.71 5.59 11.97
C ILE A 139 -7.20 5.32 11.79
N ALA A 140 -8.00 5.31 12.85
CA ALA A 140 -9.44 5.12 12.76
C ALA A 140 -10.12 6.27 11.98
N ASP A 141 -9.66 7.50 12.18
CA ASP A 141 -10.15 8.67 11.46
C ASP A 141 -9.70 8.66 9.99
N ALA A 142 -8.47 8.25 9.71
CA ALA A 142 -7.94 8.16 8.36
C ALA A 142 -8.72 7.15 7.51
N VAL A 143 -8.99 5.94 8.03
CA VAL A 143 -9.71 4.90 7.28
C VAL A 143 -11.21 5.18 7.11
N ALA A 144 -11.76 6.12 7.88
CA ALA A 144 -13.18 6.50 7.80
C ALA A 144 -13.56 7.09 6.43
N CYS A 145 -12.61 7.59 5.64
CA CYS A 145 -12.89 8.08 4.29
C CYS A 145 -13.24 6.98 3.26
N GLY A 146 -13.08 5.70 3.62
CA GLY A 146 -13.52 4.57 2.79
C GLY A 146 -12.63 4.22 1.61
N GLU A 147 -11.49 4.90 1.45
CA GLU A 147 -10.53 4.60 0.39
C GLU A 147 -9.63 3.40 0.75
N PRO A 148 -9.31 2.52 -0.22
CA PRO A 148 -8.48 1.33 0.03
C PRO A 148 -6.99 1.66 0.19
N GLN A 149 -6.56 2.86 -0.17
CA GLN A 149 -5.16 3.29 -0.15
C GLN A 149 -5.08 4.76 0.25
N LEU A 150 -4.29 5.02 1.29
CA LEU A 150 -4.23 6.31 1.97
C LEU A 150 -2.80 6.76 2.23
N VAL A 151 -2.57 8.06 2.05
CA VAL A 151 -1.36 8.74 2.48
C VAL A 151 -1.74 9.90 3.40
N VAL A 152 -1.22 9.89 4.62
CA VAL A 152 -1.45 10.95 5.61
C VAL A 152 -0.20 11.80 5.71
N ARG A 153 -0.35 13.11 5.46
CA ARG A 153 0.72 14.10 5.58
C ARG A 153 0.18 15.38 6.20
N SER A 154 0.85 15.87 7.24
CA SER A 154 0.58 17.17 7.86
C SER A 154 -0.89 17.40 8.20
N GLY A 155 -1.58 16.38 8.71
CA GLY A 155 -2.99 16.41 9.09
C GLY A 155 -3.97 16.22 7.92
N VAL A 156 -3.48 15.95 6.71
CA VAL A 156 -4.31 15.78 5.51
C VAL A 156 -4.24 14.34 5.02
N VAL A 157 -5.42 13.73 4.86
CA VAL A 157 -5.59 12.40 4.27
C VAL A 157 -5.69 12.54 2.75
N HIS A 158 -4.93 11.72 2.02
CA HIS A 158 -4.94 11.66 0.56
C HIS A 158 -5.34 10.26 0.11
N GLY A 159 -6.33 10.16 -0.76
CA GLY A 159 -6.77 8.93 -1.40
C GLY A 159 -6.14 8.74 -2.78
N ALA A 160 -5.92 7.49 -3.17
CA ALA A 160 -5.49 7.15 -4.52
C ALA A 160 -6.69 7.18 -5.49
N GLY A 161 -6.72 8.16 -6.40
CA GLY A 161 -7.72 8.30 -7.48
C GLY A 161 -7.26 7.85 -8.86
#